data_AF-A0A7L4FR78-F1
#
_entry.id   AF-A0A7L4FR78-F1
#
_cell.length_a   1.000
_cell.length_b   1.000
_cell.length_c   1.000
_cell.angle_alpha   90.00
_cell.angle_beta   90.00
_cell.angle_gamma   90.00
#
_symmetry.space_group_name_H-M   'P 1'
#
loop_
_entity.id
_entity.type
_entity.pdbx_description
1 polymer ?
#
loop_
_entity_poly.entity_id
_entity_poly.type
_entity_poly.pdbx_seq_one_letter_code
_entity_poly.pdbx_strand_id
1 'polypeptide(L)' 'QALTSPNRTFLSKIPAPKRIRVFLDYEEGRVAFFHVDKNIPIFTFPPTSFEGKTVYPCFYLGGGTCLKV' A
#
# COMPACT_ATOMS: atom_id res chain seq x y z
N GLN A 1 8.04 -2.00 5.96
CA GLN A 1 7.17 -1.61 7.09
C GLN A 1 6.02 -0.80 6.54
N ALA A 2 4.84 -0.88 7.14
CA ALA A 2 3.73 0.03 6.85
C ALA A 2 3.79 1.26 7.77
N LEU A 3 3.42 2.43 7.23
CA LEU A 3 3.41 3.71 7.97
C LEU A 3 2.09 3.88 8.72
N THR A 4 1.95 3.16 9.84
CA THR A 4 0.82 3.25 10.77
C THR A 4 1.18 4.07 12.02
N SER A 5 0.17 4.58 12.73
CA SER A 5 0.30 5.37 13.96
C SER A 5 -0.48 4.69 15.10
N PRO A 6 -0.01 4.74 16.37
CA PRO A 6 1.20 5.42 16.86
C PRO A 6 2.50 4.68 16.52
N ASN A 7 2.42 3.37 16.27
CA ASN A 7 3.56 2.52 15.96
C ASN A 7 3.49 2.00 14.52
N ARG A 8 4.63 1.95 13.85
CA ARG A 8 4.76 1.35 12.51
C ARG A 8 4.50 -0.16 12.57
N THR A 9 3.75 -0.70 11.63
CA THR A 9 3.55 -2.14 11.49
C THR A 9 4.70 -2.78 10.72
N PHE A 10 5.35 -3.76 11.32
CA PHE A 10 6.33 -4.61 10.65
C PHE A 10 5.61 -5.58 9.72
N LEU A 11 6.12 -5.72 8.49
CA LEU A 11 5.56 -6.64 7.50
C LEU A 11 6.22 -8.01 7.66
N SER A 12 5.49 -9.06 7.27
CA SER A 12 6.08 -10.39 7.13
C SER A 12 7.23 -10.34 6.13
N LYS A 13 8.26 -11.18 6.34
CA LYS A 13 9.36 -11.31 5.40
C LYS A 13 8.84 -11.98 4.13
N ILE A 14 8.62 -11.19 3.10
CA ILE A 14 8.28 -11.64 1.75
C ILE A 14 9.42 -11.33 0.78
N PRO A 15 9.57 -12.07 -0.34
CA PRO A 15 10.46 -11.69 -1.41
C PRO A 15 10.15 -10.28 -1.92
N ALA A 16 11.19 -9.52 -2.26
CA ALA A 16 11.04 -8.16 -2.77
C ALA A 16 10.18 -8.17 -4.06
N PRO A 17 9.02 -7.47 -4.07
CA PRO A 17 8.16 -7.44 -5.24
C PRO A 17 8.76 -6.56 -6.34
N LYS A 18 8.65 -7.02 -7.60
CA LYS A 18 8.92 -6.17 -8.77
C LYS A 18 7.70 -5.37 -9.18
N ARG A 19 6.51 -5.90 -8.89
CA ARG A 19 5.21 -5.29 -9.19
C ARG A 19 4.31 -5.37 -7.97
N ILE A 20 3.73 -4.22 -7.62
CA ILE A 20 2.78 -4.09 -6.53
C ILE A 20 1.45 -3.64 -7.13
N ARG A 21 0.35 -4.26 -6.68
CA ARG A 21 -1.00 -3.75 -6.91
C ARG A 21 -1.44 -2.99 -5.66
N VAL A 22 -1.91 -1.77 -5.87
CA VAL A 22 -2.60 -0.98 -4.83
C VAL A 22 -4.09 -1.06 -5.13
N PHE A 23 -4.87 -1.42 -4.12
CA PHE A 23 -6.32 -1.50 -4.19
C PHE A 23 -6.91 -0.48 -3.22
N LEU A 24 -7.85 0.33 -3.70
CA LEU A 24 -8.63 1.27 -2.91
C LEU A 24 -10.08 0.79 -2.92
N ASP A 25 -10.59 0.51 -1.73
CA ASP A 25 -12.01 0.32 -1.48
C ASP A 25 -12.52 1.57 -0.75
N TYR A 26 -13.15 2.47 -1.50
CA TYR A 26 -13.56 3.76 -0.96
C TYR A 26 -14.72 3.61 0.03
N GLU A 27 -15.69 2.77 -0.30
CA GLU A 27 -16.90 2.56 0.51
C GLU A 27 -16.57 1.85 1.83
N GLU A 28 -15.72 0.82 1.78
CA GLU A 28 -15.28 0.11 3.00
C GLU A 28 -14.12 0.79 3.73
N GLY A 29 -13.62 1.91 3.20
CA GLY A 29 -12.59 2.70 3.87
C GLY A 29 -11.21 2.04 3.90
N ARG A 30 -10.84 1.24 2.89
CA ARG A 30 -9.64 0.38 2.92
C ARG A 30 -8.66 0.66 1.80
N VAL A 31 -7.38 0.49 2.12
CA VAL A 31 -6.30 0.40 1.14
C VAL A 31 -5.51 -0.88 1.37
N ALA A 32 -5.32 -1.66 0.31
CA ALA A 32 -4.59 -2.92 0.36
C ALA A 32 -3.47 -2.99 -0.70
N PHE A 33 -2.37 -3.64 -0.33
CA PHE A 33 -1.18 -3.81 -1.15
C PHE A 33 -0.95 -5.30 -1.40
N PHE A 34 -0.68 -5.66 -2.66
CA PHE A 34 -0.48 -7.05 -3.07
C PHE A 34 0.80 -7.21 -3.89
N HIS A 35 1.49 -8.33 -3.68
CA HIS A 35 2.62 -8.74 -4.51
C HIS A 35 2.04 -9.45 -5.74
N VAL A 36 2.10 -8.80 -6.90
CA VAL A 36 1.44 -9.28 -8.12
C VAL A 36 2.02 -10.61 -8.59
N ASP A 37 3.36 -10.70 -8.67
CA ASP A 37 4.04 -11.87 -9.24
C ASP A 37 3.92 -13.13 -8.36
N LYS A 38 3.61 -12.96 -7.06
CA LYS A 38 3.39 -14.05 -6.10
C LYS A 38 1.93 -14.25 -5.73
N ASN A 39 1.05 -13.36 -6.17
CA ASN A 39 -0.37 -13.36 -5.85
C ASN A 39 -0.66 -13.48 -4.34
N ILE A 40 0.11 -12.76 -3.51
CA ILE A 40 -0.05 -12.75 -2.04
C ILE A 40 -0.32 -11.33 -1.53
N PRO A 41 -1.08 -11.19 -0.42
CA PRO A 41 -1.23 -9.91 0.26
C PRO A 41 0.11 -9.48 0.88
N ILE A 42 0.40 -8.18 0.82
CA ILE A 42 1.53 -7.55 1.51
C ILE A 42 1.04 -6.93 2.81
N PHE A 43 0.02 -6.06 2.72
CA PHE A 43 -0.55 -5.36 3.87
C PHE A 43 -1.90 -4.74 3.52
N THR A 44 -2.81 -4.70 4.49
CA THR A 44 -4.09 -4.00 4.40
C THR A 44 -4.17 -3.02 5.57
N PHE A 45 -4.41 -1.75 5.28
CA PHE A 45 -4.62 -0.76 6.32
C PHE A 45 -5.93 -1.04 7.07
N PRO A 46 -5.99 -0.77 8.40
CA PRO A 46 -7.25 -0.78 9.12
C PRO A 46 -8.28 0.11 8.42
N PRO A 47 -9.59 -0.26 8.45
CA PRO A 47 -10.63 0.56 7.86
C PRO A 47 -10.63 1.99 8.42
N THR A 48 -10.86 2.98 7.57
CA THR A 48 -10.93 4.39 7.95
C THR A 48 -11.95 5.14 7.08
N SER A 49 -12.57 6.17 7.63
CA SER A 49 -13.44 7.05 6.84
C SER A 49 -12.59 7.98 5.97
N PHE A 50 -12.89 8.06 4.67
CA PHE A 50 -12.30 9.05 3.77
C PHE A 50 -13.06 10.39 3.77
N GLU A 51 -14.20 10.48 4.46
CA GLU A 51 -14.95 11.73 4.65
C GLU A 51 -15.32 12.46 3.34
N GLY A 52 -15.57 11.73 2.26
CA GLY A 52 -15.89 12.35 0.95
C GLY A 52 -14.68 12.99 0.26
N LYS A 53 -13.46 12.86 0.80
CA LYS A 53 -12.25 13.45 0.24
C LYS A 53 -11.71 12.61 -0.90
N THR A 54 -11.26 13.29 -1.96
CA THR A 54 -10.54 12.63 -3.05
C THR A 54 -9.21 12.06 -2.57
N VAL A 55 -8.99 10.77 -2.82
CA VAL A 55 -7.73 10.08 -2.53
C VAL A 55 -6.88 10.05 -3.80
N TYR A 56 -5.62 10.49 -3.69
CA TYR A 56 -4.67 10.47 -4.78
C TYR A 56 -3.57 9.43 -4.55
N PRO A 57 -3.08 8.75 -5.60
CA PRO A 57 -1.85 7.97 -5.51
C PRO A 57 -0.68 8.88 -5.09
N CYS A 58 0.09 8.44 -4.09
CA CYS A 58 1.28 9.15 -3.61
C CYS A 58 2.51 8.24 -3.76
N PHE A 59 3.56 8.77 -4.40
CA PHE A 59 4.79 8.04 -4.69
C PHE A 59 5.99 8.79 -4.11
N TYR A 60 6.82 8.08 -3.34
CA TYR A 60 8.08 8.60 -2.81
C TYR A 60 9.22 7.72 -3.32
N LEU A 61 10.11 8.28 -4.13
CA LEU A 61 11.18 7.55 -4.82
C LEU A 61 12.55 7.95 -4.25
N GLY A 62 13.44 6.95 -4.12
CA GLY A 62 14.85 7.20 -3.85
C GLY A 62 15.60 7.70 -5.08
N GLY A 63 16.77 8.31 -4.89
CA GLY A 63 17.63 8.78 -5.98
C GLY A 63 17.94 7.66 -7.00
N GLY A 64 17.91 8.00 -8.30
CA GLY A 64 18.19 7.05 -9.39
C GLY A 64 17.12 5.98 -9.62
N THR A 65 15.96 6.07 -8.95
CA THR A 65 14.85 5.10 -9.12
C THR A 65 13.85 5.60 -10.15
N CYS A 66 13.40 4.71 -11.04
CA CYS A 66 12.29 4.95 -11.96
C CYS A 66 11.09 4.06 -11.57
N LEU A 67 9.92 4.68 -11.40
CA LEU A 67 8.67 3.97 -11.19
C LEU A 67 7.80 4.08 -12.44
N LYS A 68 7.32 2.93 -12.91
CA LYS A 68 6.28 2.86 -13.94
C LYS A 68 4.94 2.60 -13.25
N VAL A 69 4.02 3.55 -13.41
CA VAL A 69 2.64 3.49 -12.91
C VAL A 69 1.72 3.09 -14.06
#